data_AF-A0A453EVF5-F1
#
_entry.id   AF-A0A453EVF5-F1
#
_cell.length_a   1.000
_cell.length_b   1.000
_cell.length_c   1.000
_cell.angle_alpha   90.00
_cell.angle_beta   90.00
_cell.angle_gamma   90.00
#
_symmetry.space_group_name_H-M   'P 1'
#
loop_
_entity.id
_entity.type
_entity.pdbx_description
1 polymer ?
#
loop_
_entity_poly.entity_id
_entity_poly.type
_entity_poly.pdbx_seq_one_letter_code
_entity_poly.pdbx_strand_id
1 'polypeptide(L)'
;QIESAEYSFPAVFPSGAKSLIRRILDPSPDTRIRIEEIRKDEWFKKNYEPVRELENEEVNLDDVNAAFDDPEEDNQHTFDDEAGPLTLNAFDLIILSQGLNLSALFDRRQDYGKLQNRFLSRKPANVILSSMEVVAQSMGFKTHIRNYKR
;
A
#
# COMPACT_ATOMS: atom_id res chain seq x y z
N GLN A 1 -31.03 1.10 -15.08
CA GLN A 1 -30.46 -0.10 -14.45
C GLN A 1 -29.86 0.18 -13.07
N ILE A 2 -29.33 1.39 -12.79
CA ILE A 2 -28.82 1.75 -11.45
C ILE A 2 -29.95 2.06 -10.45
N GLU A 3 -31.11 2.52 -10.93
CA GLU A 3 -32.26 2.93 -10.12
C GLU A 3 -32.83 1.84 -9.21
N SER A 4 -32.71 0.56 -9.59
CA SER A 4 -33.23 -0.56 -8.80
C SER A 4 -32.25 -1.05 -7.71
N ALA A 5 -31.03 -0.51 -7.65
CA ALA A 5 -29.94 -0.97 -6.77
C ALA A 5 -29.79 -2.50 -6.70
N GLU A 6 -29.89 -3.17 -7.86
CA GLU A 6 -29.69 -4.61 -7.95
C GLU A 6 -28.20 -4.96 -7.99
N TYR A 7 -27.73 -5.71 -7.00
CA TYR A 7 -26.37 -6.23 -6.93
C TYR A 7 -26.35 -7.52 -6.11
N SER A 8 -25.25 -8.26 -6.23
CA SER A 8 -25.03 -9.50 -5.48
C SER A 8 -23.72 -9.43 -4.69
N PHE A 9 -23.60 -10.27 -3.68
CA PHE A 9 -22.38 -10.38 -2.90
C PHE A 9 -21.72 -11.75 -3.11
N PRO A 10 -20.39 -11.83 -3.18
CA PRO A 10 -19.66 -13.10 -3.11
C PRO A 10 -19.99 -13.89 -1.82
N ALA A 11 -19.77 -15.21 -1.87
CA ALA A 11 -20.01 -16.09 -0.73
C ALA A 11 -19.13 -15.73 0.49
N VAL A 12 -17.86 -15.39 0.24
CA VAL A 12 -16.86 -15.03 1.27
C VAL A 12 -17.07 -13.65 1.90
N PHE A 13 -18.07 -12.89 1.44
CA PHE A 13 -18.26 -11.52 1.88
C PHE A 13 -18.88 -11.47 3.30
N PRO A 14 -18.31 -10.71 4.26
CA PRO A 14 -18.76 -10.71 5.65
C PRO A 14 -20.21 -10.27 5.79
N SER A 15 -20.98 -10.91 6.67
CA SER A 15 -22.41 -10.60 6.87
C SER A 15 -22.64 -9.16 7.34
N GLY A 16 -21.81 -8.64 8.25
CA GLY A 16 -21.84 -7.24 8.69
C GLY A 16 -21.65 -6.25 7.54
N ALA A 17 -20.67 -6.51 6.67
CA ALA A 17 -20.42 -5.72 5.46
C ALA A 17 -21.63 -5.70 4.53
N LYS A 18 -22.27 -6.86 4.31
CA LYS A 18 -23.48 -6.97 3.48
C LYS A 18 -24.62 -6.13 4.04
N SER A 19 -24.79 -6.15 5.36
CA SER A 19 -25.82 -5.37 6.05
C SER A 19 -25.60 -3.87 5.86
N LEU A 20 -24.37 -3.40 6.09
CA LEU A 20 -24.02 -2.00 5.94
C LEU A 20 -24.18 -1.51 4.50
N ILE A 21 -23.66 -2.26 3.52
CA ILE A 21 -23.75 -1.89 2.09
C ILE A 21 -25.21 -1.79 1.62
N ARG A 22 -26.11 -2.67 2.09
CA ARG A 22 -27.55 -2.57 1.79
C ARG A 22 -28.18 -1.28 2.25
N ARG A 23 -27.75 -0.77 3.41
CA ARG A 23 -28.26 0.51 3.93
C ARG A 23 -27.64 1.71 3.22
N ILE A 24 -26.40 1.59 2.75
CA ILE A 24 -25.70 2.64 1.97
C ILE A 24 -26.30 2.76 0.57
N LEU A 25 -26.54 1.63 -0.10
CA LEU A 25 -27.04 1.56 -1.47
C LEU A 25 -28.58 1.50 -1.54
N ASP A 26 -29.27 2.02 -0.52
CA ASP A 26 -30.73 2.16 -0.54
C ASP A 26 -31.14 3.17 -1.63
N PRO A 27 -31.97 2.78 -2.63
CA PRO A 27 -32.47 3.68 -3.65
C PRO A 27 -33.17 4.91 -3.10
N SER A 28 -33.89 4.77 -1.99
CA SER A 28 -34.66 5.85 -1.38
C SER A 28 -33.76 6.73 -0.52
N PRO A 29 -33.62 8.03 -0.82
CA PRO A 29 -32.79 8.95 -0.03
C PRO A 29 -33.27 9.10 1.43
N ASP A 30 -34.57 8.94 1.67
CA ASP A 30 -35.18 9.15 2.99
C ASP A 30 -34.88 8.00 3.96
N THR A 31 -34.71 6.78 3.44
CA THR A 31 -34.40 5.57 4.23
C THR A 31 -32.93 5.19 4.19
N ARG A 32 -32.15 5.81 3.30
CA ARG A 32 -30.71 5.63 3.20
C ARG A 32 -30.01 6.05 4.49
N ILE A 33 -29.08 5.21 4.95
CA ILE A 33 -28.27 5.47 6.14
C ILE A 33 -27.45 6.76 5.98
N ARG A 34 -27.38 7.56 7.06
CA ARG A 34 -26.58 8.78 7.10
C ARG A 34 -25.15 8.52 7.55
N ILE A 35 -24.25 9.48 7.31
CA ILE A 35 -22.83 9.32 7.64
C ILE A 35 -22.59 9.13 9.15
N GLU A 36 -23.39 9.77 9.99
CA GLU A 36 -23.31 9.66 11.45
C GLU A 36 -23.69 8.26 11.92
N GLU A 37 -24.60 7.61 11.21
CA GLU A 37 -25.04 6.25 11.49
C GLU A 37 -24.03 5.23 10.95
N ILE A 38 -23.43 5.48 9.78
CA ILE A 38 -22.33 4.65 9.25
C ILE A 38 -21.17 4.63 10.26
N ARG A 39 -20.77 5.78 10.81
CA ARG A 39 -19.71 5.87 11.83
C ARG A 39 -20.02 5.10 13.12
N LYS A 40 -21.30 4.85 13.39
CA LYS A 40 -21.76 4.08 14.55
C LYS A 40 -21.90 2.58 14.27
N ASP A 41 -21.84 2.16 13.01
CA ASP A 41 -22.01 0.76 12.61
C ASP A 41 -20.85 -0.12 13.12
N GLU A 42 -21.20 -1.29 13.66
CA GLU A 42 -20.24 -2.22 14.28
C GLU A 42 -19.26 -2.82 13.27
N TRP A 43 -19.70 -3.02 12.02
CA TRP A 43 -18.79 -3.48 10.97
C TRP A 43 -17.85 -2.35 10.55
N PHE A 44 -18.35 -1.11 10.44
CA PHE A 44 -17.53 0.05 10.09
C PHE A 44 -16.44 0.34 11.12
N LYS A 45 -16.74 0.24 12.42
CA LYS A 45 -15.76 0.49 13.50
C LYS A 45 -14.62 -0.53 13.58
N LYS A 46 -14.80 -1.72 13.00
CA LYS A 46 -13.82 -2.81 13.13
C LYS A 46 -12.50 -2.43 12.45
N ASN A 47 -11.45 -2.26 13.25
CA ASN A 47 -10.11 -1.83 12.81
C ASN A 47 -10.11 -0.47 12.07
N TYR A 48 -11.10 0.38 12.34
CA TYR A 48 -11.14 1.72 11.77
C TYR A 48 -10.25 2.66 12.57
N GLU A 49 -9.20 3.17 11.93
CA GLU A 49 -8.40 4.28 12.44
C GLU A 49 -8.83 5.57 11.72
N PRO A 50 -9.45 6.52 12.42
CA PRO A 50 -9.73 7.82 11.84
C PRO A 50 -8.43 8.47 11.37
N VAL A 51 -8.45 9.08 10.19
CA VAL A 51 -7.34 9.93 9.73
C VAL A 51 -7.20 11.07 10.75
N ARG A 52 -6.10 11.06 11.50
CA ARG A 52 -5.69 12.19 12.33
C ARG A 52 -5.02 13.18 11.39
N GLU A 53 -5.45 14.44 11.45
CA GLU A 53 -4.66 15.52 10.86
C GLU A 53 -3.29 15.47 11.54
N LEU A 54 -2.23 15.32 10.75
CA LEU A 54 -0.87 15.36 11.26
C LEU A 54 -0.61 16.80 11.69
N GLU A 55 -0.80 17.09 12.97
CA GLU A 55 -0.07 18.19 13.59
C GLU A 55 1.42 17.85 13.45
N ASN A 56 2.16 18.73 12.80
CA ASN A 56 3.60 18.58 12.61
C ASN A 56 4.28 18.64 13.99
N GLU A 57 4.32 17.52 14.70
CA GLU A 57 5.17 17.38 15.88
C GLU A 57 6.62 17.45 15.41
N GLU A 58 7.34 18.49 15.83
CA GLU A 58 8.78 18.60 15.63
C GLU A 58 9.45 17.38 16.28
N VAL A 59 9.94 16.46 15.45
CA VAL A 59 10.63 15.26 15.90
C VAL A 59 12.01 15.67 16.40
N ASN A 60 12.25 15.59 17.71
CA ASN A 60 13.58 15.75 18.28
C ASN A 60 14.41 14.49 17.98
N LEU A 61 15.53 14.67 17.25
CA LEU A 61 16.44 13.60 16.83
C LEU A 61 17.78 13.62 17.59
N ASP A 62 17.90 14.42 18.65
CA ASP A 62 19.16 14.62 19.38
C ASP A 62 19.70 13.32 19.99
N ASP A 63 18.82 12.46 20.52
CA ASP A 63 19.20 11.16 21.09
C ASP A 63 19.71 10.17 20.03
N VAL A 64 19.24 10.30 18.78
CA VAL A 64 19.70 9.49 17.66
C VAL A 64 21.08 9.95 17.22
N ASN A 65 21.28 11.27 17.08
CA ASN A 65 22.59 11.83 16.72
C ASN A 65 23.66 11.48 17.77
N ALA A 66 23.34 11.51 19.06
CA ALA A 66 24.28 11.16 20.12
C ALA A 66 24.73 9.69 20.11
N ALA A 67 23.95 8.78 19.50
CA ALA A 67 24.29 7.36 19.40
C ALA A 67 25.17 7.01 18.19
N PHE A 68 25.30 7.92 17.21
CA PHE A 68 26.09 7.72 15.98
C PHE A 68 27.34 8.62 15.90
N ASP A 69 27.60 9.45 16.91
CA ASP A 69 28.85 10.23 17.07
C ASP A 69 30.01 9.35 17.60
N ASP A 70 30.21 8.16 17.01
CA ASP A 70 31.46 7.40 17.16
C ASP A 70 32.32 7.66 15.91
N PRO A 71 33.49 8.30 16.02
CA PRO A 71 34.39 8.46 14.89
C PRO A 71 35.01 7.08 14.62
N GLU A 72 34.81 6.59 13.40
CA GLU A 72 35.44 5.41 12.77
C GLU A 72 34.41 4.30 12.43
N GLU A 73 33.74 4.45 11.29
CA GLU A 73 33.74 3.43 10.24
C GLU A 73 33.04 3.99 8.99
N ASP A 74 33.86 4.50 8.08
CA ASP A 74 33.51 4.86 6.72
C ASP A 74 33.20 3.59 5.91
N ASN A 75 32.09 2.93 6.21
CA ASN A 75 31.51 1.91 5.35
C ASN A 75 30.78 2.61 4.19
N GLN A 76 31.57 3.22 3.31
CA GLN A 76 31.19 3.54 1.94
C GLN A 76 30.85 2.25 1.20
N HIS A 77 29.68 1.68 1.49
CA HIS A 77 28.97 0.90 0.50
C HIS A 77 28.50 1.88 -0.56
N THR A 78 29.38 2.10 -1.54
CA THR A 78 29.01 2.52 -2.88
C THR A 78 28.08 1.44 -3.44
N PHE A 79 26.81 1.50 -3.06
CA PHE A 79 25.78 0.94 -3.93
C PHE A 79 25.86 1.78 -5.18
N ASP A 80 26.39 1.17 -6.24
CA ASP A 80 26.43 1.70 -7.58
C ASP A 80 25.07 2.34 -7.86
N ASP A 81 25.02 3.67 -7.85
CA ASP A 81 23.82 4.51 -8.05
C ASP A 81 23.45 4.50 -9.54
N GLU A 82 23.53 3.34 -10.17
CA GLU A 82 23.21 3.15 -11.58
C GLU A 82 21.72 2.82 -11.71
N ALA A 83 20.87 3.86 -11.62
CA ALA A 83 19.51 3.98 -12.19
C ALA A 83 18.64 2.70 -12.33
N GLY A 84 18.78 1.76 -11.39
CA GLY A 84 18.28 0.40 -11.52
C GLY A 84 17.16 0.08 -10.53
N PRO A 85 16.46 -1.04 -10.71
CA PRO A 85 15.51 -1.55 -9.73
C PRO A 85 16.20 -1.72 -8.37
N LEU A 86 15.51 -1.35 -7.28
CA LEU A 86 16.04 -1.49 -5.93
C LEU A 86 16.52 -2.93 -5.69
N THR A 87 17.79 -3.09 -5.36
CA THR A 87 18.32 -4.34 -4.80
C THR A 87 17.87 -4.42 -3.34
N LEU A 88 17.03 -5.41 -3.04
CA LEU A 88 16.45 -5.57 -1.70
C LEU A 88 17.35 -6.46 -0.85
N ASN A 89 17.64 -6.03 0.37
CA ASN A 89 18.35 -6.85 1.34
C ASN A 89 17.40 -7.87 2.02
N ALA A 90 17.95 -8.74 2.87
CA ALA A 90 17.17 -9.77 3.56
C ALA A 90 16.10 -9.19 4.51
N PHE A 91 16.35 -8.06 5.17
CA PHE A 91 15.37 -7.37 6.02
C PHE A 91 14.24 -6.74 5.19
N ASP A 92 14.56 -6.17 4.03
CA ASP A 92 13.57 -5.65 3.10
C ASP A 92 12.63 -6.75 2.60
N LEU A 93 13.16 -7.96 2.33
CA LEU A 93 12.37 -9.12 1.95
C LEU A 93 11.47 -9.62 3.09
N ILE A 94 11.95 -9.57 4.33
CA ILE A 94 11.17 -9.93 5.52
C ILE A 94 9.98 -8.98 5.69
N ILE A 95 10.20 -7.67 5.55
CA ILE A 95 9.13 -6.65 5.63
C ILE A 95 8.05 -6.89 4.56
N LEU A 96 8.44 -7.34 3.36
CA LEU A 96 7.49 -7.65 2.27
C LEU A 96 6.69 -8.94 2.48
N SER A 97 7.08 -9.81 3.41
CA SER A 97 6.39 -11.09 3.68
C SER A 97 5.24 -10.89 4.67
N GLN A 98 4.00 -11.09 4.23
CA GLN A 98 2.79 -10.87 5.06
C GLN A 98 2.80 -11.63 6.40
N GLY A 99 3.47 -12.78 6.50
CA GLY A 99 3.52 -13.62 7.71
C GLY A 99 4.74 -13.41 8.60
N LEU A 100 5.74 -12.63 8.16
CA LEU A 100 6.98 -12.36 8.90
C LEU A 100 7.29 -10.86 8.94
N ASN A 101 6.32 -10.01 8.58
CA ASN A 101 6.51 -8.58 8.52
C ASN A 101 6.78 -8.02 9.93
N LEU A 102 8.04 -7.69 10.18
CA LEU A 102 8.50 -7.10 11.44
C LEU A 102 8.29 -5.58 11.49
N SER A 103 7.71 -4.94 10.48
CA SER A 103 7.44 -3.49 10.50
C SER A 103 6.56 -3.06 11.67
N ALA A 104 5.77 -3.94 12.28
CA ALA A 104 5.03 -3.59 13.49
C ALA A 104 5.93 -3.44 14.74
N LEU A 105 7.14 -4.02 14.73
CA LEU A 105 8.12 -3.90 15.82
C LEU A 105 8.95 -2.61 15.71
N PHE A 106 9.04 -2.06 14.51
CA PHE A 106 9.75 -0.81 14.26
C PHE A 106 8.69 0.25 13.98
N ASP A 107 8.50 1.20 14.89
CA ASP A 107 7.53 2.30 14.79
C ASP A 107 7.88 3.33 13.68
N ARG A 108 8.39 2.83 12.55
CA ARG A 108 8.42 3.54 11.29
C ARG A 108 6.99 3.48 10.80
N ARG A 109 6.29 4.61 10.88
CA ARG A 109 5.11 4.97 10.06
C ARG A 109 5.50 4.87 8.58
N GLN A 110 5.80 3.67 8.12
CA GLN A 110 6.19 3.40 6.77
C GLN A 110 4.87 3.37 6.02
N ASP A 111 4.66 4.36 5.15
CA ASP A 111 3.50 4.45 4.30
C ASP A 111 3.25 3.08 3.65
N TYR A 112 2.34 2.28 4.20
CA TYR A 112 2.01 0.97 3.64
C TYR A 112 1.57 1.11 2.18
N GLY A 113 1.07 2.29 1.79
CA GLY A 113 0.79 2.67 0.40
C GLY A 113 2.01 2.72 -0.53
N LYS A 114 3.23 3.02 -0.03
CA LYS A 114 4.46 3.00 -0.85
C LYS A 114 4.92 1.58 -1.18
N LEU A 115 4.61 0.60 -0.34
CA LEU A 115 4.94 -0.81 -0.59
C LEU A 115 3.94 -1.50 -1.54
N GLN A 116 2.68 -1.04 -1.58
CA GLN A 116 1.63 -1.64 -2.42
C GLN A 116 1.91 -1.59 -3.93
N ASN A 117 2.75 -0.66 -4.39
CA ASN A 117 3.14 -0.54 -5.80
C ASN A 117 4.41 -1.33 -6.17
N ARG A 118 4.91 -2.19 -5.29
CA ARG A 118 6.14 -2.97 -5.51
C ARG A 118 5.81 -4.42 -5.80
N PHE A 119 6.60 -5.04 -6.67
CA PHE A 119 6.54 -6.47 -6.96
C PHE A 119 7.95 -7.06 -6.97
N LEU A 120 8.05 -8.36 -6.68
CA LEU A 120 9.31 -9.09 -6.65
C LEU A 120 9.47 -9.94 -7.91
N SER A 121 10.67 -9.98 -8.46
CA SER A 121 11.01 -10.84 -9.59
C SER A 121 12.42 -11.40 -9.46
N ARG A 122 12.61 -12.63 -9.95
CA ARG A 122 13.93 -13.24 -10.12
C ARG A 122 14.56 -12.90 -11.48
N LYS A 123 13.83 -12.21 -12.35
CA LYS A 123 14.30 -11.79 -13.68
C LYS A 123 14.77 -10.33 -13.61
N PRO A 124 15.84 -9.97 -14.34
CA PRO A 124 16.26 -8.57 -14.45
C PRO A 124 15.16 -7.71 -15.09
N ALA A 125 15.09 -6.43 -14.74
CA ALA A 125 13.98 -5.58 -15.14
C ALA A 125 13.87 -5.37 -16.66
N ASN A 126 14.98 -5.33 -17.39
CA ASN A 126 14.97 -5.28 -18.85
C ASN A 126 14.24 -6.48 -19.48
N VAL A 127 14.42 -7.69 -18.92
CA VAL A 127 13.74 -8.91 -19.37
C VAL A 127 12.24 -8.82 -19.10
N ILE A 128 11.86 -8.30 -17.92
CA ILE A 128 10.45 -8.13 -17.55
C ILE A 128 9.78 -7.14 -18.50
N LEU A 129 10.37 -5.96 -18.69
CA LEU A 129 9.83 -4.93 -19.57
C LEU A 129 9.71 -5.41 -21.01
N SER A 130 10.73 -6.08 -21.54
CA SER A 130 10.69 -6.64 -22.89
C SER A 130 9.58 -7.69 -23.04
N SER A 131 9.41 -8.54 -22.03
CA SER A 131 8.34 -9.54 -22.02
C SER A 131 6.95 -8.89 -21.99
N MET A 132 6.77 -7.83 -21.18
CA MET A 132 5.52 -7.07 -21.11
C MET A 132 5.22 -6.37 -22.44
N GLU A 133 6.24 -5.81 -23.09
CA GLU A 133 6.11 -5.16 -24.39
C GLU A 133 5.63 -6.13 -25.47
N VAL A 134 6.24 -7.31 -25.57
CA VAL A 134 5.84 -8.35 -26.53
C VAL A 134 4.38 -8.74 -26.34
N VAL A 135 3.96 -8.98 -25.09
CA VAL A 135 2.57 -9.34 -24.77
C VAL A 135 1.61 -8.19 -25.13
N ALA A 136 1.91 -6.96 -24.74
CA ALA A 136 1.06 -5.81 -25.05
C ALA A 136 0.93 -5.56 -26.57
N GLN A 137 2.03 -5.70 -27.33
CA GLN A 137 2.00 -5.59 -28.79
C GLN A 137 1.18 -6.70 -29.44
N SER A 138 1.26 -7.94 -28.93
CA SER A 138 0.42 -9.05 -29.40
C SER A 138 -1.08 -8.81 -29.21
N MET A 139 -1.44 -7.96 -28.24
CA MET A 139 -2.82 -7.52 -27.99
C MET A 139 -3.21 -6.27 -28.81
N GLY A 140 -2.31 -5.78 -29.67
CA GLY A 140 -2.54 -4.62 -30.54
C GLY A 140 -2.25 -3.26 -29.88
N PHE A 141 -1.63 -3.23 -28.71
CA PHE A 141 -1.25 -1.97 -28.07
C PHE A 141 0.08 -1.44 -28.62
N LYS A 142 0.17 -0.12 -28.77
CA LYS A 142 1.44 0.57 -29.01
C LYS A 142 2.16 0.77 -27.68
N THR A 143 3.40 0.33 -27.61
CA THR A 143 4.21 0.35 -26.38
C THR A 143 5.35 1.37 -26.49
N HIS A 144 5.78 1.86 -25.33
CA HIS A 144 6.99 2.66 -25.20
C HIS A 144 7.57 2.46 -23.80
N ILE A 145 8.77 1.89 -23.73
CA ILE A 145 9.49 1.72 -22.47
C ILE A 145 10.10 3.07 -22.06
N ARG A 146 9.84 3.50 -20.82
CA ARG A 146 10.45 4.67 -20.19
C ARG A 146 11.29 4.23 -19.00
N ASN A 147 12.25 5.07 -18.61
CA ASN A 147 13.06 4.85 -17.41
C ASN A 147 12.18 4.72 -16.16
N TYR A 148 12.61 3.89 -15.23
CA TYR A 148 11.90 3.61 -13.99
C TYR A 148 11.80 4.89 -13.14
N LYS A 149 10.64 5.12 -12.52
CA LYS A 149 10.51 6.13 -11.45
C LYS A 149 10.97 5.49 -10.14
N ARG A 150 11.80 6.22 -9.38
CA ARG A 150 12.20 5.85 -8.00
C ARG A 150 11.03 6.02 -7.04
#